data_AF-A0A3D4IQQ9-F1
#
_entry.id   AF-A0A3D4IQQ9-F1
#
_cell.length_a   1.000
_cell.length_b   1.000
_cell.length_c   1.000
_cell.angle_alpha   90.00
_cell.angle_beta   90.00
_cell.angle_gamma   90.00
#
_symmetry.space_group_name_H-M   'P 1'
#
loop_
_entity.id
_entity.type
_entity.pdbx_description
1 polymer ?
#
loop_
_entity_poly.entity_id
_entity_poly.type
_entity_poly.pdbx_seq_one_letter_code
_entity_poly.pdbx_strand_id
1 'polypeptide(L)' 'MRIPIFPLAIFPLPGEMVPLHIFEPRYRQLLEDAEKRDIAFGI' A
#
# COMPACT_ATOMS: atom_id res chain seq x y z
N MET A 1 16.76 -4.61 -2.30
CA MET A 1 15.68 -3.81 -1.68
C MET A 1 14.35 -4.44 -2.09
N ARG A 2 13.50 -4.81 -1.14
CA ARG A 2 12.20 -5.45 -1.44
C ARG A 2 11.12 -4.44 -1.05
N ILE A 3 10.55 -3.76 -2.03
CA ILE A 3 9.48 -2.78 -1.80
C ILE A 3 8.17 -3.56 -1.73
N PRO A 4 7.39 -3.41 -0.66
CA PRO A 4 6.06 -3.99 -0.60
C PRO A 4 5.15 -3.32 -1.64
N ILE A 5 4.41 -4.15 -2.38
CA ILE A 5 3.49 -3.70 -3.45
C ILE A 5 2.08 -4.11 -3.06
N PHE A 6 1.16 -3.16 -3.18
CA PHE A 6 -0.27 -3.42 -3.13
C PHE A 6 -0.72 -3.95 -4.49
N PRO A 7 -1.34 -5.12 -4.58
CA PRO A 7 -1.90 -5.60 -5.84
C PRO A 7 -3.20 -4.86 -6.11
N LEU A 8 -3.11 -3.72 -6.78
CA LEU A 8 -4.28 -3.07 -7.36
C LEU A 8 -4.69 -3.82 -8.63
N ALA A 9 -6.01 -4.02 -8.80
CA ALA A 9 -6.57 -4.54 -10.05
C ALA A 9 -6.66 -3.47 -11.16
N ILE A 10 -6.24 -2.24 -10.84
CA ILE A 10 -6.32 -1.05 -11.70
C ILE A 10 -4.98 -0.33 -11.65
N PHE A 11 -4.63 0.39 -12.71
CA PHE A 11 -3.43 1.22 -12.76
C PHE A 11 -3.79 2.66 -12.36
N PRO A 12 -3.49 3.11 -11.13
CA PRO A 12 -3.77 4.48 -10.72
C PRO A 12 -2.90 5.47 -11.50
N LEU A 13 -3.47 6.59 -11.91
CA LEU A 13 -2.69 7.70 -12.46
C LEU A 13 -2.23 8.65 -11.33
N PRO A 14 -1.12 9.38 -11.52
CA PRO A 14 -0.66 10.37 -10.54
C PRO A 14 -1.76 11.40 -10.23
N GLY A 15 -2.09 11.55 -8.94
CA GLY A 15 -3.12 12.48 -8.46
C GLY A 15 -4.52 11.90 -8.33
N GLU A 16 -4.73 10.63 -8.67
CA GLU A 16 -6.01 9.95 -8.55
C GLU A 16 -6.20 9.37 -7.14
N MET A 17 -7.40 9.54 -6.55
CA MET A 17 -7.75 8.91 -5.28
C MET A 17 -8.32 7.51 -5.54
N VAL A 18 -7.55 6.47 -5.23
CA VAL A 18 -8.00 5.08 -5.35
C VAL A 18 -8.45 4.54 -3.99
N PRO A 19 -9.68 3.99 -3.88
CA PRO A 19 -10.15 3.35 -2.66
C PRO A 19 -9.42 2.02 -2.45
N LEU A 20 -8.56 1.96 -1.43
CA LEU A 20 -7.88 0.74 -1.01
C LEU A 20 -8.71 -0.03 0.02
N HIS A 21 -9.24 -1.18 -0.38
CA HIS A 21 -9.88 -2.10 0.57
C HIS A 21 -8.81 -3.00 1.21
N ILE A 22 -8.34 -2.61 2.40
CA ILE A 22 -7.31 -3.33 3.16
C ILE A 22 -8.00 -4.33 4.11
N PHE A 23 -8.40 -5.48 3.58
CA PHE A 23 -9.06 -6.54 4.36
C PHE A 23 -8.07 -7.58 4.90
N GLU A 24 -6.99 -7.88 4.17
CA GLU A 24 -6.03 -8.91 4.59
C GLU A 24 -5.14 -8.43 5.76
N PRO A 25 -4.93 -9.25 6.81
CA PRO A 25 -4.09 -8.88 7.95
C PRO A 25 -2.67 -8.44 7.60
N ARG A 26 -2.07 -9.01 6.55
CA ARG A 26 -0.72 -8.65 6.10
C ARG A 26 -0.59 -7.20 5.63
N TYR A 27 -1.65 -6.62 5.04
CA TYR A 27 -1.62 -5.23 4.61
C TYR A 27 -1.82 -4.27 5.78
N ARG A 28 -2.58 -4.66 6.82
CA ARG A 28 -2.65 -3.89 8.06
C ARG A 28 -1.30 -3.78 8.74
N GLN A 29 -0.55 -4.89 8.82
CA GLN A 29 0.83 -4.86 9.31
C GLN A 29 1.73 -3.96 8.45
N LEU A 30 1.55 -3.99 7.12
CA LEU A 30 2.26 -3.09 6.21
C LEU A 30 2.03 -1.60 6.53
N LEU A 31 0.76 -1.24 6.75
CA LEU A 31 0.37 0.14 7.09
C LEU A 31 0.92 0.56 8.44
N GLU A 32 0.85 -0.30 9.45
CA GLU A 32 1.46 -0.01 10.75
C GLU A 32 2.97 0.17 10.64
N ASP A 33 3.65 -0.65 9.84
CA ASP A 33 5.08 -0.52 9.60
C ASP A 33 5.39 0.77 8.80
N ALA A 34 4.57 1.12 7.81
CA ALA A 34 4.68 2.39 7.06
C ALA A 34 4.54 3.60 7.96
N GLU A 35 3.57 3.60 8.86
CA GLU A 35 3.33 4.68 9.81
C GLU A 35 4.44 4.78 10.87
N LYS A 36 4.95 3.65 11.37
CA LYS A 36 5.97 3.61 12.42
C LYS A 36 7.39 3.81 11.90
N ARG A 37 7.68 3.41 10.65
CA ARG A 37 9.04 3.30 10.11
C ARG A 37 9.29 4.17 8.88
N ASP A 38 8.31 4.97 8.48
CA ASP A 38 8.38 5.85 7.30
C ASP A 38 8.81 5.09 6.03
N ILE A 39 8.25 3.87 5.87
CA ILE A 39 8.55 3.04 4.70
C ILE A 39 7.61 3.39 3.55
N ALA A 40 8.18 3.60 2.37
CA ALA A 40 7.43 3.74 1.14
C ALA A 40 6.97 2.35 0.63
N PHE A 41 5.72 2.28 0.17
CA PHE A 41 5.15 1.11 -0.51
C PHE A 41 4.68 1.49 -1.91
N GLY A 42 4.70 0.51 -2.81
CA GLY A 42 4.14 0.64 -4.15
C GLY A 42 2.66 0.30 -4.17
N ILE A 43 1.94 0.93 -5.09
CA ILE A 43 0.52 0.68 -5.40
C ILE A 43 0.40 0.30 -6.87
#